data_AF-A0A960NP46-F1
#
_entry.id   AF-A0A960NP46-F1
#
_cell.length_a   1.000
_cell.length_b   1.000
_cell.length_c   1.000
_cell.angle_alpha   90.00
_cell.angle_beta   90.00
_cell.angle_gamma   90.00
#
_symmetry.space_group_name_H-M   'P 1'
#
loop_
_entity.id
_entity.type
_entity.pdbx_description
1 polymer ?
#
loop_
_entity_poly.entity_id
_entity_poly.type
_entity_poly.pdbx_seq_one_letter_code
_entity_poly.pdbx_strand_id
1 'polypeptide(L)'
;EFIGLFIKAIALTIRLFANMLAGHIVILSLVGLVAVYGAAAAPAIVMAVGIYLLKVFVALLQAYIFTLLSAIFIGQMVHPAH
;
A
#
# COMPACT_ATOMS: atom_id res chain seq x y z
N GLU A 1 1.90 24.70 -6.97
CA GLU A 1 2.61 23.47 -6.51
C GLU A 1 1.86 22.69 -5.43
N PHE A 2 1.24 23.37 -4.46
CA PHE A 2 0.44 22.79 -3.38
C PHE A 2 -0.65 21.79 -3.82
N ILE A 3 -1.44 22.13 -4.85
CA ILE A 3 -2.46 21.23 -5.43
C ILE A 3 -1.82 19.99 -6.07
N GLY A 4 -0.67 20.13 -6.75
CA GLY A 4 0.04 19.00 -7.34
C GLY A 4 0.62 18.04 -6.29
N LEU A 5 1.10 18.59 -5.17
CA LEU A 5 1.58 17.82 -4.02
C LEU A 5 0.43 17.07 -3.32
N PHE A 6 -0.73 17.73 -3.17
CA PHE A 6 -1.95 17.14 -2.62
C PHE A 6 -2.52 16.02 -3.50
N ILE A 7 -2.51 16.21 -4.83
CA ILE A 7 -2.88 15.15 -5.80
C ILE A 7 -1.94 13.95 -5.65
N LYS A 8 -0.63 14.19 -5.44
CA LYS A 8 0.34 13.12 -5.17
C LYS A 8 0.04 12.39 -3.86
N ALA A 9 -0.39 13.10 -2.83
CA ALA A 9 -0.80 12.51 -1.55
C ALA A 9 -2.08 11.67 -1.65
N ILE A 10 -3.10 12.13 -2.38
CA ILE A 10 -4.33 11.36 -2.62
C ILE A 10 -4.05 10.13 -3.49
N ALA A 11 -3.23 10.27 -4.54
CA ALA A 11 -2.80 9.14 -5.37
C ALA A 11 -2.08 8.06 -4.53
N LEU A 12 -1.39 8.48 -3.49
CA LEU A 12 -0.74 7.64 -2.49
C LEU A 12 -1.74 6.85 -1.63
N THR A 13 -2.75 7.52 -1.10
CA THR A 13 -3.82 6.92 -0.28
C THR A 13 -4.61 5.90 -1.08
N ILE A 14 -4.96 6.21 -2.33
CA ILE A 14 -5.61 5.28 -3.25
C ILE A 14 -4.73 4.05 -3.52
N ARG A 15 -3.41 4.24 -3.63
CA ARG A 15 -2.45 3.15 -3.85
C ARG A 15 -2.31 2.25 -2.61
N LEU A 16 -2.33 2.81 -1.41
CA LEU A 16 -2.34 2.05 -0.16
C LEU A 16 -3.65 1.26 0.00
N PHE A 17 -4.78 1.88 -0.32
CA PHE A 17 -6.10 1.22 -0.31
C PHE A 17 -6.15 0.05 -1.30
N ALA A 18 -5.63 0.22 -2.52
CA ALA A 18 -5.48 -0.86 -3.49
C ALA A 18 -4.57 -1.99 -2.99
N ASN A 19 -3.50 -1.66 -2.24
CA ASN A 19 -2.62 -2.66 -1.64
C ASN A 19 -3.29 -3.44 -0.49
N MET A 20 -4.09 -2.80 0.36
CA MET A 20 -4.90 -3.46 1.40
C MET A 20 -6.01 -4.33 0.78
N LEU A 21 -6.69 -3.85 -0.26
CA LEU A 21 -7.68 -4.64 -1.00
C LEU A 21 -7.05 -5.86 -1.68
N ALA A 22 -5.86 -5.73 -2.23
CA ALA A 22 -5.18 -6.86 -2.85
C ALA A 22 -4.88 -7.98 -1.85
N GLY A 23 -4.62 -7.66 -0.58
CA GLY A 23 -4.51 -8.67 0.48
C GLY A 23 -5.78 -9.43 0.75
N HIS A 24 -6.88 -8.69 0.85
CA HIS A 24 -8.20 -9.29 1.00
C HIS A 24 -8.55 -10.18 -0.22
N ILE A 25 -8.23 -9.71 -1.44
CA ILE A 25 -8.43 -10.47 -2.68
C ILE A 25 -7.52 -11.71 -2.74
N VAL A 26 -6.27 -11.64 -2.24
CA VAL A 26 -5.36 -12.79 -2.17
C VAL A 26 -5.89 -13.86 -1.22
N ILE A 27 -6.44 -13.48 -0.06
CA ILE A 27 -7.07 -14.44 0.86
C ILE A 27 -8.27 -15.10 0.19
N LEU A 28 -9.14 -14.32 -0.46
CA LEU A 28 -10.27 -14.87 -1.25
C LEU A 28 -9.78 -15.81 -2.36
N SER A 29 -8.71 -15.43 -3.07
CA SER A 29 -8.11 -16.22 -4.14
C SER A 29 -7.48 -17.51 -3.62
N LEU A 30 -6.85 -17.50 -2.45
CA LEU A 30 -6.27 -18.67 -1.82
C LEU A 30 -7.35 -19.66 -1.38
N VAL A 31 -8.42 -19.17 -0.76
CA VAL A 31 -9.59 -19.99 -0.38
C VAL A 31 -10.25 -20.60 -1.62
N GLY A 32 -10.43 -19.81 -2.69
CA GLY A 32 -10.96 -20.31 -3.96
C GLY A 32 -10.02 -21.31 -4.65
N LEU A 33 -8.71 -21.10 -4.61
CA LEU A 33 -7.73 -21.99 -5.22
C LEU A 33 -7.65 -23.34 -4.49
N VAL A 34 -7.69 -23.34 -3.14
CA VAL A 34 -7.77 -24.56 -2.33
C VAL A 34 -9.05 -25.33 -2.61
N ALA A 35 -10.18 -24.64 -2.83
CA ALA A 35 -11.45 -25.27 -3.18
C ALA A 35 -11.45 -25.93 -4.57
N VAL A 36 -10.65 -25.44 -5.52
CA VAL A 36 -10.62 -25.95 -6.91
C VAL A 36 -9.49 -26.97 -7.16
N TYR A 37 -8.30 -26.78 -6.59
CA TYR A 37 -7.10 -27.59 -6.90
C TYR A 37 -6.62 -28.52 -5.79
N GLY A 38 -7.17 -28.43 -4.57
CA GLY A 38 -6.69 -29.24 -3.44
C GLY A 38 -5.18 -29.09 -3.18
N ALA A 39 -4.52 -30.15 -2.67
CA ALA A 39 -3.14 -30.13 -2.16
C ALA A 39 -2.04 -29.71 -3.18
N ALA A 40 -2.34 -29.62 -4.48
CA ALA A 40 -1.38 -29.23 -5.52
C ALA A 40 -1.06 -27.73 -5.57
N ALA A 41 -1.80 -26.89 -4.84
CA ALA A 41 -1.62 -25.44 -4.83
C ALA A 41 -0.45 -24.95 -3.95
N ALA A 42 0.14 -25.80 -3.11
CA ALA A 42 1.13 -25.44 -2.10
C ALA A 42 2.32 -24.56 -2.59
N PRO A 43 2.97 -24.83 -3.74
CA PRO A 43 4.08 -23.99 -4.20
C PRO A 43 3.64 -22.60 -4.67
N ALA A 44 2.40 -22.44 -5.16
CA ALA A 44 1.87 -21.14 -5.57
C ALA A 44 1.61 -20.21 -4.38
N ILE A 45 1.27 -20.78 -3.22
CA ILE A 45 1.02 -20.03 -1.97
C ILE A 45 2.30 -19.38 -1.46
N VAL A 46 3.43 -20.10 -1.46
CA VAL A 46 4.72 -19.59 -0.98
C VAL A 46 5.19 -18.40 -1.81
N MET A 47 5.06 -18.50 -3.14
CA MET A 47 5.41 -17.40 -4.05
C MET A 47 4.48 -16.18 -3.85
N ALA A 48 3.18 -16.40 -3.62
CA ALA A 48 2.24 -15.33 -3.32
C ALA A 48 2.57 -14.60 -2.00
N VAL A 49 2.96 -15.33 -0.96
CA VAL A 49 3.38 -14.76 0.33
C VAL A 49 4.64 -13.91 0.19
N GLY A 50 5.62 -14.33 -0.61
CA GLY A 50 6.84 -13.54 -0.88
C GLY A 50 6.54 -12.19 -1.56
N ILE A 51 5.65 -12.18 -2.55
CA ILE A 51 5.18 -10.94 -3.20
C ILE A 51 4.39 -10.07 -2.22
N TYR A 52 3.61 -10.69 -1.33
CA TYR A 52 2.83 -9.98 -0.32
C TYR A 52 3.70 -9.22 0.68
N LEU A 53 4.82 -9.82 1.09
CA LEU A 53 5.79 -9.20 1.98
C LEU A 53 6.43 -7.95 1.35
N LEU A 54 6.73 -8.00 0.05
CA LEU A 54 7.18 -6.85 -0.72
C LEU A 54 6.09 -5.77 -0.84
N LYS A 55 4.81 -6.14 -1.00
CA LYS A 55 3.69 -5.16 -1.01
C LYS A 55 3.53 -4.45 0.33
N VAL A 56 3.66 -5.17 1.45
CA VAL A 56 3.61 -4.59 2.80
C VAL A 56 4.79 -3.63 3.03
N PHE A 57 5.99 -3.97 2.58
CA PHE A 57 7.14 -3.08 2.66
C PHE A 57 6.92 -1.76 1.89
N VAL A 58 6.42 -1.85 0.67
CA VAL A 58 6.06 -0.66 -0.14
C VAL A 58 4.95 0.15 0.55
N ALA A 59 3.97 -0.51 1.19
CA ALA A 59 2.91 0.16 1.94
C ALA A 59 3.45 0.98 3.14
N LEU A 60 4.46 0.47 3.86
CA LEU A 60 5.10 1.21 4.96
C LEU A 60 5.88 2.43 4.47
N LEU A 61 6.66 2.30 3.39
CA LEU A 61 7.34 3.43 2.75
C LEU A 61 6.34 4.49 2.30
N GLN A 62 5.13 4.06 1.94
CA GLN A 62 4.08 4.95 1.49
C GLN A 62 3.51 5.83 2.61
N ALA A 63 3.26 5.24 3.78
CA ALA A 63 2.83 5.95 4.99
C ALA A 63 3.92 6.91 5.51
N TYR A 64 5.20 6.52 5.36
CA TYR A 64 6.33 7.38 5.69
C TYR A 64 6.39 8.64 4.81
N ILE A 65 6.20 8.51 3.50
CA ILE A 65 6.17 9.69 2.60
C ILE A 65 4.98 10.61 2.93
N PHE A 66 3.82 10.07 3.31
CA PHE A 66 2.67 10.88 3.72
C PHE A 66 2.93 11.69 5.00
N THR A 67 3.52 11.06 6.01
CA THR A 67 3.89 11.73 7.28
C THR A 67 4.96 12.79 7.06
N LEU A 68 5.96 12.51 6.22
CA LEU A 68 6.98 13.48 5.81
C LEU A 68 6.37 14.69 5.09
N LEU A 69 5.42 14.46 4.17
CA LEU A 69 4.73 15.54 3.48
C LEU A 69 3.87 16.40 4.43
N SER A 70 3.15 15.77 5.37
CA SER A 70 2.42 16.48 6.42
C SER A 70 3.35 17.29 7.32
N ALA A 71 4.50 16.74 7.69
CA ALA A 71 5.50 17.45 8.49
C ALA A 71 6.06 18.68 7.75
N ILE A 72 6.35 18.56 6.45
CA ILE A 72 6.77 19.70 5.61
C ILE A 72 5.68 20.77 5.58
N PHE A 73 4.43 20.37 5.39
CA PHE A 73 3.30 21.30 5.32
C PHE A 73 3.04 22.04 6.63
N ILE A 74 3.11 21.32 7.75
CA ILE A 74 3.05 21.90 9.10
C ILE A 74 4.24 22.85 9.30
N GLY A 75 5.45 22.45 8.88
CA GLY A 75 6.64 23.32 8.92
C GLY A 75 6.51 24.59 8.07
N GLN A 76 5.89 24.50 6.89
CA GLN A 76 5.62 25.67 6.04
C GLN A 76 4.51 26.57 6.58
N MET A 77 3.56 26.03 7.35
CA MET A 77 2.53 26.81 8.04
C MET A 77 3.06 27.46 9.33
N VAL A 78 4.01 26.81 10.03
CA VAL A 78 4.55 27.28 11.32
C VAL A 78 5.62 28.37 11.16
N HIS A 79 6.34 28.38 10.04
CA HIS A 79 7.12 29.53 9.61
C HIS A 79 6.26 30.32 8.61
N PRO A 80 5.49 31.34 9.02
CA PRO A 80 5.07 32.36 8.08
C PRO A 80 6.35 32.92 7.45
N ALA A 81 6.61 32.51 6.21
CA ALA A 81 7.58 33.16 5.36
C ALA A 81 7.21 34.65 5.37
N HIS A 82 8.10 35.43 5.96
CA HIS A 82 8.01 36.88 5.95
C HIS A 82 8.23 37.39 4.53
#